data_AF-R5TS58-F1
#
_entry.id   AF-R5TS58-F1
#
_cell.length_a   1.000
_cell.length_b   1.000
_cell.length_c   1.000
_cell.angle_alpha   90.00
_cell.angle_beta   90.00
_cell.angle_gamma   90.00
#
_symmetry.space_group_name_H-M   'P 1'
#
loop_
_entity.id
_entity.type
_entity.pdbx_description
1 polymer ?
#
loop_
_entity_poly.entity_id
_entity_poly.type
_entity_poly.pdbx_seq_one_letter_code
_entity_poly.pdbx_strand_id
1 'polypeptide(L)'
;MLIFAIIFVFMVLLGGLTLSYQIFKLVDLDAESRGLKHPKLWGMFSLSGNQGGGGLILYLIGRNRYVSNMTDAARVEFDSRKRRAALSLSFIAIGTIGVMFIALFGNVF
;
A
#
# COMPACT_ATOMS: atom_id res chain seq x y z
N MET A 1 6.01 13.72 25.84
CA MET A 1 6.53 12.53 25.12
C MET A 1 5.42 11.55 24.73
N LEU A 2 4.59 11.08 25.68
CA LEU A 2 3.52 10.11 25.41
C LEU A 2 2.51 10.54 24.32
N ILE A 3 2.02 11.80 24.36
CA ILE A 3 1.05 12.30 23.37
C ILE A 3 1.63 12.29 21.95
N PHE A 4 2.89 12.72 21.78
CA PHE A 4 3.57 12.69 20.48
C PHE A 4 3.76 11.24 19.98
N ALA A 5 4.11 10.31 20.87
CA ALA A 5 4.23 8.90 20.52
C ALA A 5 2.90 8.34 20.00
N ILE A 6 1.78 8.66 20.67
CA ILE A 6 0.43 8.24 20.24
C ILE A 6 0.11 8.79 18.84
N ILE A 7 0.42 10.06 18.58
CA ILE A 7 0.18 10.69 17.26
C ILE A 7 0.98 9.97 16.17
N PHE A 8 2.28 9.73 16.38
CA PHE A 8 3.11 9.06 15.37
C PHE A 8 2.72 7.60 15.14
N VAL A 9 2.36 6.87 16.20
CA VAL A 9 1.82 5.51 16.06
C VAL A 9 0.52 5.54 15.24
N PHE A 10 -0.36 6.50 15.50
CA PHE A 10 -1.61 6.64 14.74
C PHE A 10 -1.35 6.99 13.26
N MET A 11 -0.36 7.85 12.98
CA MET A 11 0.07 8.14 11.59
C MET A 11 0.54 6.87 10.86
N VAL A 12 1.33 6.01 11.52
CA VAL A 12 1.80 4.75 10.94
C VAL A 12 0.64 3.80 10.68
N LEU A 13 -0.29 3.64 11.63
CA LEU A 13 -1.46 2.76 11.49
C LEU A 13 -2.39 3.23 10.35
N LEU A 14 -2.72 4.52 10.30
CA LEU A 14 -3.52 5.10 9.22
C LEU A 14 -2.82 4.97 7.87
N GLY A 15 -1.51 5.22 7.83
CA GLY A 15 -0.69 5.04 6.63
C GLY A 15 -0.73 3.60 6.13
N GLY A 16 -0.58 2.61 7.01
CA GLY A 16 -0.63 1.19 6.66
C GLY A 16 -1.99 0.74 6.12
N LEU A 17 -3.09 1.16 6.76
CA LEU A 17 -4.44 0.84 6.32
C LEU A 17 -4.76 1.47 4.95
N THR A 18 -4.44 2.75 4.78
CA THR A 18 -4.68 3.46 3.51
C THR A 18 -3.80 2.90 2.39
N LEU A 19 -2.54 2.60 2.65
CA LEU A 19 -1.63 1.97 1.68
C LEU A 19 -2.17 0.61 1.22
N SER A 20 -2.61 -0.22 2.15
CA SER A 20 -3.21 -1.53 1.86
C SER A 20 -4.43 -1.40 0.95
N TYR A 21 -5.33 -0.45 1.25
CA TYR A 21 -6.50 -0.20 0.42
C TYR A 21 -6.15 0.29 -0.99
N GLN A 22 -5.15 1.18 -1.13
CA GLN A 22 -4.73 1.64 -2.45
C GLN A 22 -4.06 0.51 -3.26
N ILE A 23 -3.23 -0.31 -2.64
CA ILE A 23 -2.60 -1.48 -3.30
C ILE A 23 -3.67 -2.44 -3.80
N PHE A 24 -4.65 -2.79 -2.96
CA PHE A 24 -5.78 -3.62 -3.36
C PHE A 24 -6.46 -3.08 -4.63
N LYS A 25 -6.76 -1.78 -4.65
CA LYS A 25 -7.42 -1.16 -5.80
C LYS A 25 -6.56 -1.06 -7.06
N LEU A 26 -5.25 -0.85 -6.89
CA LEU A 26 -4.31 -0.87 -8.02
C LEU A 26 -4.23 -2.26 -8.65
N VAL A 27 -4.21 -3.32 -7.83
CA VAL A 27 -4.20 -4.71 -8.29
C VAL A 27 -5.53 -5.12 -8.92
N ASP A 28 -6.66 -4.71 -8.34
CA ASP A 28 -8.02 -4.92 -8.89
C ASP A 28 -8.12 -4.31 -10.31
N LEU A 29 -7.71 -3.05 -10.48
CA LEU A 29 -7.70 -2.36 -11.77
C LEU A 29 -6.71 -2.95 -12.79
N ASP A 30 -5.49 -3.30 -12.36
CA ASP A 30 -4.50 -3.94 -13.24
C ASP A 30 -5.00 -5.34 -13.67
N ALA A 31 -5.62 -6.09 -12.78
CA ALA A 31 -6.18 -7.41 -13.07
C ALA A 31 -7.38 -7.34 -14.03
N GLU A 32 -8.27 -6.39 -13.82
CA GLU A 32 -9.41 -6.11 -14.71
C GLU A 32 -8.93 -5.70 -16.11
N SER A 33 -7.94 -4.82 -16.20
CA SER A 33 -7.39 -4.39 -17.50
C SER A 33 -6.73 -5.53 -18.29
N ARG A 34 -6.28 -6.58 -17.60
CA ARG A 34 -5.63 -7.76 -18.17
C ARG A 34 -6.59 -8.93 -18.41
N GLY A 35 -7.86 -8.80 -18.06
CA GLY A 35 -8.87 -9.86 -18.19
C GLY A 35 -8.63 -11.07 -17.28
N LEU A 36 -7.96 -10.88 -16.13
CA LEU A 36 -7.73 -11.93 -15.16
C LEU A 36 -9.07 -12.34 -14.50
N LYS A 37 -9.30 -13.65 -14.36
CA LYS A 37 -10.49 -14.16 -13.65
C LYS A 37 -10.43 -13.74 -12.18
N HIS A 38 -11.51 -13.13 -11.68
CA HIS A 38 -11.68 -12.66 -10.30
C HIS A 38 -10.64 -11.62 -9.82
N PRO A 39 -10.69 -10.38 -10.33
CA PRO A 39 -9.71 -9.32 -10.00
C PRO A 39 -9.66 -8.99 -8.49
N LYS A 40 -10.81 -9.04 -7.80
CA LYS A 40 -10.90 -8.86 -6.34
C LYS A 40 -10.13 -9.91 -5.52
N LEU A 41 -10.05 -11.15 -6.02
CA LEU A 41 -9.30 -12.22 -5.33
C LEU A 41 -7.80 -11.95 -5.42
N TRP A 42 -7.31 -11.49 -6.58
CA TRP A 42 -5.92 -11.05 -6.73
C TRP A 42 -5.60 -9.84 -5.88
N GLY A 43 -6.54 -8.89 -5.76
CA GLY A 43 -6.44 -7.78 -4.83
C GLY A 43 -6.26 -8.25 -3.39
N MET A 44 -7.13 -9.14 -2.88
CA MET A 44 -7.00 -9.68 -1.52
C MET A 44 -5.73 -10.52 -1.35
N PHE A 45 -5.38 -11.31 -2.37
CA PHE A 45 -4.16 -12.11 -2.35
C PHE A 45 -2.92 -11.22 -2.31
N SER A 46 -2.91 -10.07 -2.98
CA SER A 46 -1.80 -9.11 -2.93
C SER A 46 -1.56 -8.51 -1.55
N LEU A 47 -2.60 -8.47 -0.71
CA LEU A 47 -2.50 -8.08 0.71
C LEU A 47 -2.12 -9.27 1.61
N SER A 48 -2.21 -10.49 1.10
CA SER A 48 -1.95 -11.73 1.83
C SER A 48 -0.50 -12.18 1.65
N GLY A 49 0.13 -12.53 2.76
CA GLY A 49 1.50 -13.03 2.79
C GLY A 49 2.11 -12.82 4.17
N ASN A 50 2.78 -13.85 4.70
CA ASN A 50 3.57 -13.70 5.92
C ASN A 50 4.64 -12.61 5.66
N GLN A 51 4.56 -11.48 6.38
CA GLN A 51 5.35 -10.26 6.16
C GLN A 51 5.01 -9.42 4.89
N GLY A 52 3.77 -9.49 4.38
CA GLY A 52 3.17 -8.43 3.55
C GLY A 52 3.59 -8.35 2.06
N GLY A 53 4.51 -9.18 1.58
CA GLY A 53 5.01 -9.11 0.18
C GLY A 53 4.69 -10.32 -0.70
N GLY A 54 4.42 -11.50 -0.12
CA GLY A 54 4.38 -12.77 -0.86
C GLY A 54 3.30 -12.84 -1.94
N GLY A 55 2.07 -12.43 -1.63
CA GLY A 55 0.98 -12.50 -2.60
C GLY A 55 1.04 -11.43 -3.68
N LEU A 56 1.60 -10.25 -3.39
CA LEU A 56 1.85 -9.22 -4.40
C LEU A 56 2.94 -9.68 -5.39
N ILE A 57 4.03 -10.29 -4.89
CA ILE A 57 5.09 -10.83 -5.74
C ILE A 57 4.54 -11.92 -6.67
N LEU A 58 3.71 -12.83 -6.14
CA LEU A 58 3.09 -13.87 -6.96
C LEU A 58 2.20 -13.28 -8.06
N TYR A 59 1.42 -12.24 -7.74
CA TYR A 59 0.62 -11.52 -8.72
C TYR A 59 1.49 -10.90 -9.83
N LEU A 60 2.59 -10.24 -9.47
CA LEU A 60 3.50 -9.60 -10.42
C LEU A 60 4.18 -10.60 -11.36
N ILE A 61 4.52 -11.79 -10.87
CA ILE A 61 5.08 -12.87 -11.72
C ILE A 61 4.00 -13.43 -12.66
N GLY A 62 2.79 -13.66 -12.15
CA GLY A 62 1.69 -14.26 -12.92
C GLY A 62 1.14 -13.35 -14.02
N ARG A 63 1.12 -12.03 -13.83
CA ARG A 63 0.48 -11.09 -14.77
C ARG A 63 1.19 -10.95 -16.12
N ASN A 64 2.47 -11.34 -16.23
CA ASN A 64 3.26 -11.19 -17.47
C ASN A 64 2.71 -11.99 -18.65
N ARG A 65 1.82 -12.97 -18.40
CA ARG A 65 1.16 -13.77 -19.43
C ARG A 65 -0.10 -13.10 -20.03
N TYR A 66 -0.49 -11.93 -19.51
CA TYR A 66 -1.70 -11.21 -19.92
C TYR A 66 -1.36 -9.80 -20.42
N VAL A 67 -1.83 -9.46 -21.63
CA VAL A 67 -1.69 -8.13 -22.22
C VAL A 67 -2.67 -7.17 -21.53
N SER A 68 -2.18 -6.01 -21.09
CA SER A 68 -3.04 -4.98 -20.49
C SER A 68 -3.77 -4.19 -21.57
N ASN A 69 -5.10 -4.23 -21.54
CA ASN A 69 -5.99 -3.40 -22.37
C ASN A 69 -6.62 -2.31 -21.50
N MET A 70 -5.78 -1.44 -20.96
CA MET A 70 -6.21 -0.38 -20.05
C MET A 70 -6.71 0.84 -20.84
N THR A 71 -7.93 1.27 -20.58
CA THR A 71 -8.50 2.51 -21.15
C THR A 71 -7.83 3.74 -20.56
N ASP A 72 -7.88 4.87 -21.27
CA ASP A 72 -7.27 6.12 -20.79
C ASP A 72 -7.93 6.62 -19.48
N ALA A 73 -9.24 6.42 -19.33
CA ALA A 73 -9.94 6.73 -18.08
C ALA A 73 -9.42 5.90 -16.90
N ALA A 74 -9.21 4.59 -17.10
CA ALA A 74 -8.65 3.72 -16.08
C ALA A 74 -7.19 4.10 -15.75
N ARG A 75 -6.38 4.50 -16.74
CA ARG A 75 -5.00 4.97 -16.52
C ARG A 75 -4.94 6.20 -15.63
N VAL A 76 -5.83 7.17 -15.84
CA VAL A 76 -5.92 8.37 -14.99
C VAL A 76 -6.28 7.99 -13.54
N GLU A 77 -7.24 7.08 -13.37
CA GLU A 77 -7.59 6.57 -12.04
C GLU A 77 -6.41 5.85 -11.38
N PHE A 78 -5.69 5.04 -12.14
CA PHE A 78 -4.50 4.32 -11.67
C PHE A 78 -3.39 5.27 -11.21
N ASP A 79 -3.07 6.31 -11.97
CA ASP A 79 -2.07 7.30 -11.56
C ASP A 79 -2.49 8.06 -10.30
N SER A 80 -3.76 8.45 -10.20
CA SER A 80 -4.31 9.09 -9.01
C SER A 80 -4.17 8.21 -7.76
N ARG A 81 -4.50 6.92 -7.88
CA ARG A 81 -4.35 5.94 -6.78
C ARG A 81 -2.89 5.68 -6.44
N LYS A 82 -2.00 5.64 -7.42
CA LYS A 82 -0.55 5.52 -7.22
C LYS A 82 0.00 6.70 -6.41
N ARG A 83 -0.44 7.93 -6.71
CA ARG A 83 -0.08 9.12 -5.92
C ARG A 83 -0.59 9.04 -4.49
N ARG A 84 -1.82 8.56 -4.27
CA ARG A 84 -2.38 8.33 -2.92
C ARG A 84 -1.59 7.27 -2.15
N ALA A 85 -1.17 6.19 -2.80
CA ALA A 85 -0.31 5.18 -2.21
C ALA A 85 1.07 5.75 -1.83
N ALA A 86 1.64 6.62 -2.68
CA ALA A 86 2.89 7.32 -2.37
C ALA A 86 2.74 8.25 -1.16
N LEU A 87 1.63 8.98 -1.06
CA LEU A 87 1.34 9.81 0.12
C LEU A 87 1.23 8.96 1.40
N SER A 88 0.49 7.85 1.38
CA SER A 88 0.40 6.96 2.54
C SER A 88 1.76 6.39 2.96
N LEU A 89 2.64 6.12 2.00
CA LEU A 89 4.01 5.67 2.28
C LEU A 89 4.83 6.75 2.98
N SER A 90 4.69 8.01 2.57
CA SER A 90 5.33 9.16 3.25
C SER A 90 4.83 9.32 4.69
N PHE A 91 3.53 9.12 4.95
CA PHE A 91 2.98 9.13 6.31
C PHE A 91 3.60 8.04 7.20
N ILE A 92 3.75 6.81 6.68
CA ILE A 92 4.42 5.72 7.40
C ILE A 92 5.88 6.07 7.68
N ALA A 93 6.61 6.60 6.70
CA ALA A 93 8.02 6.94 6.86
C ALA A 93 8.23 8.00 7.95
N ILE A 94 7.49 9.11 7.88
CA ILE A 94 7.57 10.20 8.87
C ILE A 94 7.14 9.70 10.25
N GLY A 95 6.04 8.95 10.33
CA GLY A 95 5.55 8.37 11.57
C GLY A 95 6.57 7.43 12.23
N THR A 96 7.21 6.58 11.44
CA THR A 96 8.22 5.62 11.93
C THR A 96 9.47 6.34 12.44
N ILE A 97 9.94 7.37 11.73
CA ILE A 97 11.07 8.20 12.17
C ILE A 97 10.73 8.90 13.50
N GLY A 98 9.51 9.45 13.62
CA GLY A 98 9.04 10.08 14.85
C GLY A 98 8.97 9.10 16.04
N VAL A 99 8.47 7.88 15.83
CA VAL A 99 8.47 6.83 16.87
C VAL A 99 9.90 6.44 17.26
N MET A 100 10.81 6.24 16.29
CA MET A 100 12.20 5.89 16.57
C MET A 100 12.93 6.98 17.36
N PHE A 101 12.71 8.25 17.01
CA PHE A 101 13.30 9.37 17.74
C PHE A 101 12.85 9.39 19.20
N ILE A 102 11.55 9.20 19.45
CA ILE A 102 11.01 9.14 20.82
C ILE A 102 11.53 7.90 21.56
N ALA A 103 11.67 6.75 20.89
CA ALA A 103 12.18 5.54 21.52
C ALA A 103 13.66 5.67 21.95
N LEU A 104 14.48 6.35 21.16
CA LEU A 104 15.91 6.52 21.43
C LEU A 104 16.21 7.63 22.44
N PHE A 105 15.49 8.75 22.37
CA PHE A 105 15.79 9.95 23.16
C PHE A 105 14.76 10.27 24.24
N GLY A 106 13.59 9.61 24.24
CA GLY A 106 12.51 9.87 25.19
C GLY A 106 12.79 9.44 26.63
N ASN A 107 13.86 8.68 26.88
CA ASN A 107 14.37 8.36 28.22
C ASN A 107 15.51 9.29 28.68
N VAL A 108 16.00 10.17 27.80
CA VAL A 108 17.18 11.03 28.04
C VAL A 108 16.77 12.47 28.39
N PHE A 109 15.51 12.84 28.15
CA PHE A 109 14.89 14.13 28.52
C PHE A 109 13.69 13.91 29.43
#